data_AF-A0A0R3PG38-F1
#
_entry.id   AF-A0A0R3PG38-F1
#
_cell.length_a   1.000
_cell.length_b   1.000
_cell.length_c   1.000
_cell.angle_alpha   90.00
_cell.angle_beta   90.00
_cell.angle_gamma   90.00
#
_symmetry.space_group_name_H-M   'P 1'
#
loop_
_entity.id
_entity.type
_entity.pdbx_description
1 polymer ?
#
loop_
_entity_poly.entity_id
_entity_poly.type
_entity_poly.pdbx_seq_one_letter_code
_entity_poly.pdbx_strand_id
1 'polypeptide(L)'
;MLLDVKNRPRCDLNITAGFGNQRVVLSAHKCKLIAHSDVFCAMFRHNTKERETKSVMIEDFAASAVKSMLTFVYVGSISLQDLESREVGDVMRLADKYFIKALKAICEKELIARIRSSNVVDFVELADFCNATCLYEKCVHFVSENDELILINAGVTRCKLFQMGSNIHSTSSSVSWQALMDRNPRLTASIMDRMNDLANLVPL
;
A
#
# COMPACT_ATOMS: atom_id res chain seq x y z
N MET A 1 4.65 -24.47 -4.31
CA MET A 1 4.08 -25.19 -5.47
C MET A 1 2.57 -24.93 -5.56
N LEU A 2 2.14 -23.72 -5.98
CA LEU A 2 0.73 -23.28 -5.85
C LEU A 2 0.10 -22.68 -7.11
N LEU A 3 0.78 -22.68 -8.26
CA LEU A 3 0.32 -21.96 -9.45
C LEU A 3 0.57 -22.72 -10.77
N ASP A 4 0.67 -24.06 -10.74
CA ASP A 4 0.81 -24.84 -11.97
C ASP A 4 -0.57 -25.32 -12.48
N VAL A 5 -0.82 -25.05 -13.76
CA VAL A 5 -2.11 -25.16 -14.45
C VAL A 5 -2.43 -26.62 -14.83
N LYS A 6 -1.43 -27.51 -14.81
CA LYS A 6 -1.55 -28.84 -15.44
C LYS A 6 -2.20 -29.94 -14.59
N ASN A 7 -2.49 -29.73 -13.30
CA ASN A 7 -3.06 -30.82 -12.50
C ASN A 7 -3.89 -30.35 -11.28
N ARG A 8 -5.11 -29.84 -11.50
CA ARG A 8 -6.08 -29.63 -10.41
C ARG A 8 -7.48 -30.14 -10.74
N PRO A 9 -7.92 -31.27 -10.16
CA PRO A 9 -9.33 -31.62 -10.22
C PRO A 9 -10.14 -30.56 -9.45
N ARG A 10 -11.24 -30.07 -10.04
CA ARG A 10 -12.29 -29.23 -9.40
C ARG A 10 -12.03 -27.71 -9.25
N CYS A 11 -11.08 -27.10 -9.98
CA CYS A 11 -11.08 -25.63 -10.09
C CYS A 11 -12.40 -25.14 -10.72
N ASP A 12 -13.05 -24.15 -10.11
CA ASP A 12 -14.37 -23.65 -10.49
C ASP A 12 -14.37 -22.15 -10.87
N LEU A 13 -13.18 -21.54 -10.93
CA LEU A 13 -12.95 -20.15 -11.30
C LEU A 13 -11.63 -19.96 -12.06
N ASN A 14 -11.64 -19.09 -13.06
CA ASN A 14 -10.43 -18.58 -13.70
C ASN A 14 -10.23 -17.08 -13.40
N ILE A 15 -9.03 -16.71 -12.95
CA ILE A 15 -8.64 -15.32 -12.74
C ILE A 15 -7.68 -14.90 -13.85
N THR A 16 -8.07 -13.94 -14.67
CA THR A 16 -7.19 -13.33 -15.66
C THR A 16 -6.50 -12.14 -15.01
N ALA A 17 -5.16 -12.17 -14.92
CA ALA A 17 -4.35 -11.17 -14.23
C ALA A 17 -3.23 -10.61 -15.11
N GLY A 18 -2.91 -9.33 -14.98
CA GLY A 18 -1.81 -8.67 -15.69
C GLY A 18 -2.25 -7.64 -16.73
N PHE A 19 -1.27 -6.91 -17.26
CA PHE A 19 -1.49 -5.80 -18.18
C PHE A 19 -1.36 -6.23 -19.65
N GLY A 20 -2.26 -5.74 -20.52
CA GLY A 20 -2.18 -5.92 -21.97
C GLY A 20 -1.84 -7.36 -22.40
N ASN A 21 -0.71 -7.52 -23.11
CA ASN A 21 -0.26 -8.81 -23.65
C ASN A 21 0.41 -9.73 -22.61
N GLN A 22 0.65 -9.27 -21.39
CA GLN A 22 1.27 -10.06 -20.30
C GLN A 22 0.23 -10.74 -19.39
N ARG A 23 -1.02 -10.83 -19.85
CA ARG A 23 -2.10 -11.47 -19.10
C ARG A 23 -1.83 -12.95 -18.94
N VAL A 24 -2.06 -13.45 -17.74
CA VAL A 24 -2.01 -14.87 -17.42
C VAL A 24 -3.35 -15.29 -16.85
N VAL A 25 -3.75 -16.53 -17.15
CA VAL A 25 -4.93 -17.14 -16.56
C VAL A 25 -4.48 -18.02 -15.38
N LEU A 26 -5.04 -17.74 -14.21
CA LEU A 26 -4.76 -18.42 -12.96
C LEU A 26 -6.02 -19.17 -12.52
N SER A 27 -5.97 -20.50 -12.47
CA SER A 27 -7.10 -21.28 -11.97
C SER A 27 -7.18 -21.22 -10.45
N ALA A 28 -8.39 -21.00 -9.93
CA ALA A 28 -8.66 -20.84 -8.51
C ALA A 28 -9.92 -21.58 -8.05
N HIS A 29 -10.11 -21.65 -6.74
CA HIS A 29 -11.31 -22.19 -6.12
C HIS A 29 -12.11 -21.06 -5.47
N LYS A 30 -13.39 -20.91 -5.83
CA LYS A 30 -14.26 -19.87 -5.24
C LYS A 30 -14.31 -19.97 -3.73
N CYS A 31 -14.43 -21.19 -3.19
CA CYS A 31 -14.53 -21.39 -1.73
C CYS A 31 -13.32 -20.84 -0.95
N LYS A 32 -12.11 -20.92 -1.51
CA LYS A 32 -10.90 -20.35 -0.91
C LYS A 32 -10.96 -18.82 -0.90
N LEU A 33 -11.34 -18.22 -2.01
CA LEU A 33 -11.46 -16.76 -2.11
C LEU A 33 -12.53 -16.22 -1.16
N ILE A 34 -13.70 -16.86 -1.13
CA ILE A 34 -14.83 -16.48 -0.26
C ILE A 34 -14.45 -16.56 1.21
N ALA A 35 -13.70 -17.58 1.63
CA ALA A 35 -13.28 -17.74 3.01
C ALA A 35 -12.34 -16.63 3.51
N HIS A 36 -11.66 -15.92 2.61
CA HIS A 36 -10.67 -14.90 2.93
C HIS A 36 -11.08 -13.47 2.54
N SER A 37 -12.24 -13.29 1.91
CA SER A 37 -12.66 -11.99 1.35
C SER A 37 -14.18 -11.87 1.28
N ASP A 38 -14.70 -10.87 1.98
CA ASP A 38 -16.12 -10.50 1.90
C ASP A 38 -16.49 -9.97 0.50
N VAL A 39 -15.54 -9.36 -0.21
CA VAL A 39 -15.74 -8.90 -1.60
C VAL A 39 -15.93 -10.10 -2.52
N PHE A 40 -15.08 -11.13 -2.44
CA PHE A 40 -15.29 -12.35 -3.23
C PHE A 40 -16.56 -13.10 -2.80
N CYS A 41 -16.90 -13.09 -1.50
CA CYS A 41 -18.15 -13.63 -0.99
C CYS A 41 -19.37 -12.96 -1.66
N ALA A 42 -19.44 -11.63 -1.63
CA ALA A 42 -20.50 -10.86 -2.30
C ALA A 42 -20.50 -11.09 -3.82
N MET A 43 -19.31 -11.04 -4.45
CA MET A 43 -19.12 -11.25 -5.88
C MET A 43 -19.71 -12.58 -6.37
N PHE A 44 -19.59 -13.67 -5.60
CA PHE A 44 -20.10 -14.98 -6.01
C PHE A 44 -21.49 -15.33 -5.47
N ARG A 45 -22.02 -14.60 -4.48
CA ARG A 45 -23.38 -14.84 -3.94
C ARG A 45 -24.49 -14.27 -4.83
N HIS A 46 -24.27 -13.11 -5.43
CA HIS A 46 -25.27 -12.45 -6.27
C HIS A 46 -25.24 -12.97 -7.73
N ASN A 47 -26.26 -12.65 -8.54
CA ASN A 47 -26.26 -12.92 -9.99
C ASN A 47 -25.37 -11.89 -10.69
N THR A 48 -24.08 -11.99 -10.45
CA THR A 48 -23.05 -11.17 -11.09
C THR A 48 -22.54 -11.87 -12.35
N LYS A 49 -21.96 -11.09 -13.27
CA LYS A 49 -21.34 -11.62 -14.48
C LYS A 49 -20.26 -12.65 -14.16
N GLU A 50 -19.47 -12.40 -13.11
CA GLU A 50 -18.38 -13.26 -12.64
C GLU A 50 -18.88 -14.63 -12.15
N ARG A 51 -20.10 -14.68 -11.58
CA ARG A 51 -20.74 -15.94 -11.20
C ARG A 51 -21.12 -16.75 -12.43
N GLU A 52 -21.70 -16.10 -13.44
CA GLU A 52 -22.15 -16.71 -14.69
C GLU A 52 -20.98 -17.18 -15.58
N THR A 53 -19.98 -16.32 -15.77
CA THR A 53 -18.82 -16.60 -16.62
C THR A 53 -17.78 -17.49 -15.93
N LYS A 54 -17.86 -17.66 -14.60
CA LYS A 54 -16.84 -18.32 -13.77
C LYS A 54 -15.45 -17.73 -14.01
N SER A 55 -15.39 -16.43 -14.25
CA SER A 55 -14.14 -15.71 -14.49
C SER A 55 -14.11 -14.37 -13.75
N VAL A 56 -12.93 -14.00 -13.26
CA VAL A 56 -12.66 -12.70 -12.66
C VAL A 56 -11.49 -12.07 -13.41
N MET A 57 -11.58 -10.77 -13.68
CA MET A 57 -10.60 -10.02 -14.43
C MET A 57 -9.94 -8.98 -13.52
N ILE A 58 -8.60 -9.05 -13.42
CA ILE A 58 -7.78 -8.18 -12.57
C ILE A 58 -6.71 -7.53 -13.45
N GLU A 59 -7.04 -6.39 -14.05
CA GLU A 59 -6.18 -5.70 -15.03
C GLU A 59 -5.36 -4.57 -14.41
N ASP A 60 -5.71 -4.13 -13.21
CA ASP A 60 -5.05 -2.99 -12.54
C ASP A 60 -3.70 -3.36 -11.92
N PHE A 61 -3.33 -4.64 -11.92
CA PHE A 61 -2.15 -5.16 -11.21
C PHE A 61 -1.36 -6.16 -12.03
N ALA A 62 -0.04 -6.20 -11.76
CA ALA A 62 0.84 -7.20 -12.32
C ALA A 62 0.39 -8.61 -11.91
N ALA A 63 0.60 -9.58 -12.81
CA ALA A 63 0.30 -10.97 -12.54
C ALA A 63 1.04 -11.51 -11.30
N SER A 64 2.26 -11.02 -11.02
CA SER A 64 3.03 -11.38 -9.83
C SER A 64 2.32 -10.99 -8.54
N ALA A 65 1.78 -9.77 -8.45
CA ALA A 65 1.05 -9.31 -7.27
C ALA A 65 -0.23 -10.14 -7.02
N VAL A 66 -0.97 -10.46 -8.08
CA VAL A 66 -2.15 -11.35 -7.98
C VAL A 66 -1.75 -12.76 -7.54
N LYS A 67 -0.63 -13.29 -8.05
CA LYS A 67 -0.08 -14.58 -7.61
C LYS A 67 0.30 -14.58 -6.14
N SER A 68 0.87 -13.49 -5.63
CA SER A 68 1.17 -13.33 -4.20
C SER A 68 -0.09 -13.33 -3.34
N MET A 69 -1.12 -12.55 -3.73
CA MET A 69 -2.43 -12.56 -3.07
C MET A 69 -3.04 -13.96 -3.05
N LEU A 70 -3.03 -14.68 -4.18
CA LEU A 70 -3.55 -16.04 -4.25
C LEU A 70 -2.72 -17.01 -3.40
N THR A 71 -1.39 -16.88 -3.39
CA THR A 71 -0.53 -17.72 -2.56
C THR A 71 -0.93 -17.59 -1.08
N PHE A 72 -1.16 -16.36 -0.61
CA PHE A 72 -1.69 -16.12 0.73
C PHE A 72 -3.06 -16.78 0.95
N VAL A 73 -4.01 -16.62 0.03
CA VAL A 73 -5.36 -17.23 0.13
C VAL A 73 -5.31 -18.76 0.25
N TYR A 74 -4.32 -19.42 -0.34
CA TYR A 74 -4.19 -20.88 -0.26
C TYR A 74 -3.44 -21.36 0.97
N VAL A 75 -2.42 -20.63 1.41
CA VAL A 75 -1.49 -21.06 2.48
C VAL A 75 -1.87 -20.49 3.84
N GLY A 76 -2.50 -19.32 3.86
CA GLY A 76 -2.73 -18.50 5.06
C GLY A 76 -1.54 -17.63 5.46
N SER A 77 -0.42 -17.69 4.73
CA SER A 77 0.78 -16.89 4.97
C SER A 77 1.58 -16.66 3.69
N ILE A 78 2.41 -15.60 3.66
CA ILE A 78 3.32 -15.30 2.55
C ILE A 78 4.56 -14.57 3.08
N SER A 79 5.74 -14.83 2.50
CA SER A 79 6.93 -14.00 2.69
C SER A 79 6.97 -12.94 1.58
N LEU A 80 7.15 -11.68 1.97
CA LEU A 80 7.25 -10.54 1.05
C LEU A 80 8.67 -9.93 1.04
N GLN A 81 9.62 -10.58 1.72
CA GLN A 81 10.98 -10.07 1.89
C GLN A 81 11.72 -9.92 0.56
N ASP A 82 11.50 -10.87 -0.36
CA ASP A 82 12.15 -10.89 -1.68
C ASP A 82 11.49 -9.94 -2.71
N LEU A 83 10.37 -9.31 -2.35
CA LEU A 83 9.68 -8.35 -3.22
C LEU A 83 10.20 -6.93 -2.97
N GLU A 84 10.23 -6.11 -4.02
CA GLU A 84 10.50 -4.68 -3.86
C GLU A 84 9.34 -3.97 -3.14
N SER A 85 9.61 -2.83 -2.48
CA SER A 85 8.57 -2.07 -1.77
C SER A 85 7.37 -1.69 -2.64
N ARG A 86 7.62 -1.43 -3.93
CA ARG A 86 6.54 -1.15 -4.90
C ARG A 86 5.64 -2.37 -5.11
N GLU A 87 6.23 -3.55 -5.26
CA GLU A 87 5.48 -4.81 -5.42
C GLU A 87 4.70 -5.16 -4.15
N VAL A 88 5.28 -4.94 -2.97
CA VAL A 88 4.57 -5.08 -1.69
C VAL A 88 3.38 -4.12 -1.63
N GLY A 89 3.55 -2.89 -2.10
CA GLY A 89 2.48 -1.90 -2.21
C GLY A 89 1.35 -2.36 -3.14
N ASP A 90 1.67 -3.00 -4.26
CA ASP A 90 0.64 -3.55 -5.17
C ASP A 90 -0.12 -4.72 -4.55
N VAL A 91 0.56 -5.58 -3.78
CA VAL A 91 -0.10 -6.62 -2.97
C VAL A 91 -1.00 -6.00 -1.90
N MET A 92 -0.57 -4.90 -1.27
CA MET A 92 -1.38 -4.18 -0.28
C MET A 92 -2.65 -3.59 -0.89
N ARG A 93 -2.54 -2.97 -2.07
CA ARG A 93 -3.69 -2.43 -2.82
C ARG A 93 -4.67 -3.54 -3.24
N LEU A 94 -4.16 -4.71 -3.64
CA LEU A 94 -5.01 -5.88 -3.90
C LEU A 94 -5.72 -6.36 -2.63
N ALA A 95 -4.98 -6.44 -1.52
CA ALA A 95 -5.54 -6.85 -0.23
C ALA A 95 -6.64 -5.89 0.24
N ASP A 96 -6.46 -4.59 0.04
CA ASP A 96 -7.47 -3.59 0.35
C ASP A 96 -8.68 -3.67 -0.59
N LYS A 97 -8.45 -3.74 -1.92
CA LYS A 97 -9.49 -3.90 -2.95
C LYS A 97 -10.41 -5.09 -2.69
N TYR A 98 -9.85 -6.20 -2.21
CA TYR A 98 -10.60 -7.42 -1.89
C TYR A 98 -10.87 -7.63 -0.40
N PHE A 99 -10.64 -6.62 0.45
CA PHE A 99 -10.88 -6.68 1.90
C PHE A 99 -10.21 -7.89 2.61
N ILE A 100 -9.03 -8.29 2.16
CA ILE A 100 -8.23 -9.37 2.77
C ILE A 100 -7.37 -8.77 3.90
N LYS A 101 -8.02 -8.46 5.03
CA LYS A 101 -7.41 -7.72 6.16
C LYS A 101 -6.08 -8.31 6.65
N ALA A 102 -5.99 -9.64 6.75
CA ALA A 102 -4.78 -10.30 7.22
C ALA A 102 -3.59 -10.13 6.26
N LEU A 103 -3.83 -10.15 4.93
CA LEU A 103 -2.78 -9.88 3.95
C LEU A 103 -2.34 -8.42 3.99
N LYS A 104 -3.30 -7.50 4.11
CA LYS A 104 -3.01 -6.06 4.26
C LYS A 104 -2.12 -5.79 5.47
N ALA A 105 -2.42 -6.40 6.63
CA ALA A 105 -1.59 -6.27 7.84
C ALA A 105 -0.16 -6.81 7.65
N ILE A 106 0.02 -7.90 6.88
CA ILE A 106 1.35 -8.42 6.53
C ILE A 106 2.11 -7.40 5.67
N CYS A 107 1.46 -6.83 4.66
CA CYS A 107 2.04 -5.78 3.83
C CYS A 107 2.42 -4.53 4.65
N GLU A 108 1.54 -4.07 5.55
CA GLU A 108 1.82 -2.92 6.43
C GLU A 108 3.08 -3.18 7.27
N LYS A 109 3.18 -4.34 7.92
CA LYS A 109 4.35 -4.71 8.72
C LYS A 109 5.63 -4.72 7.89
N GLU A 110 5.59 -5.27 6.69
CA GLU A 110 6.75 -5.33 5.80
C GLU A 110 7.19 -3.93 5.34
N LEU A 111 6.25 -3.05 4.99
CA LEU A 111 6.55 -1.69 4.56
C LEU A 111 7.06 -0.81 5.72
N ILE A 112 6.51 -0.98 6.93
CA ILE A 112 6.99 -0.26 8.13
C ILE A 112 8.48 -0.54 8.36
N ALA A 113 8.93 -1.79 8.21
CA ALA A 113 10.33 -2.17 8.37
C ALA A 113 11.28 -1.53 7.32
N ARG A 114 10.71 -0.98 6.24
CA ARG A 114 11.43 -0.42 5.09
C ARG A 114 11.30 1.09 4.98
N ILE A 115 10.70 1.77 5.95
CA ILE A 115 10.58 3.23 5.97
C ILE A 115 11.98 3.87 5.93
N ARG A 116 12.18 4.77 4.97
CA ARG A 116 13.39 5.58 4.77
C ARG A 116 12.98 6.97 4.28
N SER A 117 13.85 7.96 4.48
CA SER A 117 13.61 9.32 4.00
C SER A 117 13.40 9.42 2.49
N SER A 118 13.94 8.47 1.71
CA SER A 118 13.75 8.42 0.25
C SER A 118 12.40 7.85 -0.20
N ASN A 119 11.65 7.14 0.66
CA ASN A 119 10.41 6.46 0.28
C ASN A 119 9.19 6.81 1.16
N VAL A 120 9.39 7.55 2.26
CA VAL A 120 8.34 7.82 3.24
C VAL A 120 7.14 8.55 2.63
N VAL A 121 7.36 9.47 1.69
CA VAL A 121 6.28 10.19 0.99
C VAL A 121 5.40 9.22 0.19
N ASP A 122 6.03 8.31 -0.57
CA ASP A 122 5.29 7.30 -1.35
C ASP A 122 4.52 6.33 -0.43
N PHE A 123 5.06 6.05 0.76
CA PHE A 123 4.39 5.20 1.75
C PHE A 123 3.22 5.92 2.44
N VAL A 124 3.32 7.23 2.69
CA VAL A 124 2.18 8.03 3.19
C VAL A 124 1.04 8.00 2.18
N GLU A 125 1.33 8.25 0.90
CA GLU A 125 0.33 8.21 -0.18
C GLU A 125 -0.32 6.82 -0.29
N LEU A 126 0.48 5.77 -0.27
CA LEU A 126 -0.01 4.38 -0.30
C LEU A 126 -0.86 4.06 0.92
N ALA A 127 -0.43 4.48 2.12
CA ALA A 127 -1.12 4.20 3.36
C ALA A 127 -2.45 4.93 3.44
N ASP A 128 -2.50 6.17 2.97
CA ASP A 128 -3.74 6.93 2.86
C ASP A 128 -4.71 6.27 1.86
N PHE A 129 -4.23 5.96 0.65
CA PHE A 129 -5.04 5.34 -0.40
C PHE A 129 -5.66 4.02 0.04
N CYS A 130 -4.87 3.18 0.72
CA CYS A 130 -5.34 1.88 1.19
C CYS A 130 -5.99 1.95 2.58
N ASN A 131 -6.17 3.12 3.20
CA ASN A 131 -6.60 3.24 4.60
C ASN A 131 -5.82 2.28 5.55
N ALA A 132 -4.50 2.29 5.45
CA ALA A 132 -3.57 1.47 6.22
C ALA A 132 -3.02 2.30 7.40
N THR A 133 -3.81 2.35 8.47
CA THR A 133 -3.58 3.24 9.61
C THR A 133 -2.24 3.02 10.29
N CYS A 134 -1.79 1.76 10.46
CA CYS A 134 -0.54 1.49 11.18
C CYS A 134 0.67 1.95 10.36
N LEU A 135 0.67 1.70 9.05
CA LEU A 135 1.70 2.24 8.16
C LEU A 135 1.68 3.79 8.17
N TYR A 136 0.50 4.39 8.08
CA TYR A 136 0.34 5.85 8.05
C TYR A 136 0.93 6.51 9.31
N GLU A 137 0.56 6.03 10.50
CA GLU A 137 1.07 6.53 11.78
C GLU A 137 2.60 6.39 11.88
N LYS A 138 3.16 5.26 11.45
CA LYS A 138 4.62 5.05 11.46
C LYS A 138 5.35 5.93 10.48
N CYS A 139 4.77 6.21 9.32
CA CYS A 139 5.31 7.19 8.40
C CYS A 139 5.28 8.59 9.00
N VAL A 140 4.16 9.04 9.57
CA VAL A 140 4.05 10.37 10.20
C VAL A 140 5.09 10.55 11.31
N HIS A 141 5.21 9.55 12.20
CA HIS A 141 6.22 9.56 13.26
C HIS A 141 7.64 9.66 12.71
N PHE A 142 7.95 8.88 11.66
CA PHE A 142 9.26 8.96 11.03
C PHE A 142 9.52 10.34 10.43
N VAL A 143 8.50 10.98 9.82
CA VAL A 143 8.64 12.34 9.28
C VAL A 143 8.88 13.36 10.39
N SER A 144 8.14 13.30 11.50
CA SER A 144 8.34 14.23 12.61
C SER A 144 9.73 14.14 13.26
N GLU A 145 10.38 12.97 13.20
CA GLU A 145 11.73 12.77 13.73
C GLU A 145 12.86 13.12 12.75
N ASN A 146 12.58 13.21 11.44
CA ASN A 146 13.60 13.29 10.38
C ASN A 146 13.30 14.38 9.34
N ASP A 147 12.57 15.41 9.74
CA ASP A 147 11.99 16.40 8.83
C ASP A 147 13.04 17.13 7.97
N GLU A 148 14.18 17.51 8.54
CA GLU A 148 15.32 18.09 7.79
C GLU A 148 15.89 17.16 6.71
N LEU A 149 16.01 15.86 6.99
CA LEU A 149 16.56 14.87 6.06
C LEU A 149 15.60 14.57 4.90
N ILE A 150 14.30 14.59 5.17
CA ILE A 150 13.26 14.36 4.17
C ILE A 150 13.21 15.52 3.19
N LEU A 151 13.35 16.76 3.71
CA LEU A 151 13.49 17.94 2.87
C LEU A 151 14.70 17.77 1.92
N ILE A 152 15.88 17.43 2.42
CA ILE A 152 17.09 17.24 1.59
C ILE A 152 16.88 16.18 0.50
N ASN A 153 16.32 15.01 0.84
CA ASN A 153 16.11 13.92 -0.11
C ASN A 153 15.00 14.20 -1.13
N ALA A 154 14.04 15.08 -0.82
CA ALA A 154 13.07 15.59 -1.78
C ALA A 154 13.66 16.64 -2.76
N GLY A 155 14.99 16.80 -2.80
CA GLY A 155 15.67 17.77 -3.66
C GLY A 155 15.77 19.18 -3.08
N VAL A 156 15.76 19.33 -1.74
CA VAL A 156 16.05 20.61 -1.10
C VAL A 156 17.56 20.84 -1.09
N THR A 157 18.04 21.65 -2.03
CA THR A 157 19.38 22.24 -1.95
C THR A 157 19.49 23.07 -0.67
N ARG A 158 20.63 22.97 0.01
CA ARG A 158 21.04 23.73 1.20
C ARG A 158 21.19 25.24 0.94
N CYS A 159 20.14 25.89 0.44
CA CYS A 159 20.14 27.29 0.03
C CYS A 159 18.78 27.93 0.34
N LYS A 160 18.53 28.22 1.63
CA LYS A 160 17.76 29.39 2.15
C LYS A 160 17.54 29.42 3.67
N LEU A 161 17.95 28.40 4.44
CA LEU A 161 17.82 28.43 5.91
C LEU A 161 18.87 29.27 6.66
N PHE A 162 19.83 29.90 5.94
CA PHE A 162 20.90 30.70 6.56
C PHE A 162 20.86 32.19 6.21
N GLN A 163 19.69 32.72 5.83
CA GLN A 163 19.48 34.17 5.74
C GLN A 163 18.19 34.57 6.42
N MET A 164 18.20 34.51 7.75
CA MET A 164 17.71 35.58 8.63
C MET A 164 18.15 35.22 10.04
N GLY A 165 19.13 35.95 10.55
CA GLY A 165 19.59 35.79 11.93
C GLY A 165 18.52 36.20 12.93
N SER A 166 18.71 35.70 14.15
CA SER A 166 18.10 36.18 15.40
C SER A 166 16.68 35.66 15.70
N ASN A 167 16.60 34.47 16.28
CA ASN A 167 16.15 34.28 17.67
C ASN A 167 15.87 32.80 17.91
N ILE A 168 16.82 32.18 18.60
CA ILE A 168 16.64 30.90 19.26
C ILE A 168 15.73 31.22 20.44
N HIS A 169 14.42 31.00 20.33
CA HIS A 169 13.47 30.67 21.40
C HIS A 169 12.05 30.65 20.79
N SER A 170 11.46 29.45 20.76
CA SER A 170 10.04 29.14 20.51
C SER A 170 9.37 29.75 19.28
N THR A 171 9.17 28.94 18.23
CA THR A 171 7.82 28.64 17.68
C THR A 171 7.89 27.73 16.45
N SER A 172 7.07 26.67 16.50
CA SER A 172 6.21 26.20 15.41
C SER A 172 6.79 25.22 14.38
N SER A 173 6.39 23.96 14.57
CA SER A 173 6.32 22.85 13.61
C SER A 173 5.70 23.20 12.23
N SER A 174 5.17 24.41 12.04
CA SER A 174 4.50 24.86 10.81
C SER A 174 5.41 25.01 9.59
N VAL A 175 6.68 25.41 9.75
CA VAL A 175 7.51 25.79 8.60
C VAL A 175 8.02 24.56 7.82
N SER A 176 8.22 23.43 8.50
CA SER A 176 8.70 22.18 7.90
C SER A 176 7.61 21.49 7.07
N TRP A 177 6.38 21.42 7.62
CA TRP A 177 5.24 20.83 6.93
C TRP A 177 4.78 21.62 5.71
N GLN A 178 4.77 22.96 5.78
CA GLN A 178 4.43 23.79 4.62
C GLN A 178 5.46 23.62 3.48
N ALA A 179 6.76 23.56 3.81
CA ALA A 179 7.81 23.33 2.83
C ALA A 179 7.72 21.94 2.18
N LEU A 180 7.30 20.93 2.94
CA LEU A 180 7.02 19.58 2.42
C LEU A 180 5.83 19.60 1.45
N MET A 181 4.75 20.32 1.77
CA MET A 181 3.55 20.48 0.94
C MET A 181 3.87 21.14 -0.40
N ASP A 182 4.54 22.29 -0.38
CA ASP A 182 4.83 23.08 -1.59
C ASP A 182 5.66 22.30 -2.62
N ARG A 183 6.45 21.31 -2.17
CA ARG A 183 7.35 20.52 -3.01
C ARG A 183 6.85 19.11 -3.33
N ASN A 184 5.81 18.64 -2.65
CA ASN A 184 5.18 17.35 -2.90
C ASN A 184 3.70 17.56 -3.25
N PRO A 185 3.39 17.96 -4.51
CA PRO A 185 2.00 18.21 -4.94
C PRO A 185 1.11 16.96 -4.87
N ARG A 186 1.70 15.78 -4.63
CA ARG A 186 1.02 14.51 -4.40
C ARG A 186 0.44 14.38 -3.00
N LEU A 187 0.98 15.11 -2.01
CA LEU A 187 0.40 15.21 -0.67
C LEU A 187 -0.73 16.24 -0.71
N THR A 188 -1.96 15.76 -0.81
CA THR A 188 -3.14 16.63 -0.80
C THR A 188 -3.27 17.37 0.53
N ALA A 189 -3.97 18.51 0.54
CA ALA A 189 -4.25 19.26 1.77
C ALA A 189 -4.89 18.36 2.84
N SER A 190 -5.79 17.44 2.45
CA SER A 190 -6.42 16.50 3.38
C SER A 190 -5.43 15.48 3.99
N ILE A 191 -4.43 15.03 3.23
CA ILE A 191 -3.38 14.16 3.77
C ILE A 191 -2.55 14.96 4.76
N MET A 192 -2.15 16.19 4.41
CA MET A 192 -1.35 17.05 5.27
C MET A 192 -2.06 17.40 6.59
N ASP A 193 -3.34 17.77 6.55
CA ASP A 193 -4.12 18.07 7.76
C ASP A 193 -4.11 16.88 8.71
N ARG A 194 -4.34 15.67 8.18
CA ARG A 194 -4.29 14.42 8.96
C ARG A 194 -2.89 14.13 9.51
N MET A 195 -1.83 14.39 8.75
CA MET A 195 -0.46 14.23 9.24
C MET A 195 -0.18 15.19 10.39
N ASN A 196 -0.59 16.45 10.26
CA ASN A 196 -0.40 17.48 11.28
C ASN A 196 -1.20 17.16 12.55
N ASP A 197 -2.45 16.73 12.41
CA ASP A 197 -3.28 16.29 13.53
C ASP A 197 -2.62 15.13 14.29
N LEU A 198 -2.14 14.12 13.58
CA LEU A 198 -1.44 12.99 14.21
C LEU A 198 -0.11 13.41 14.85
N ALA A 199 0.68 14.27 14.20
CA ALA A 199 1.94 14.75 14.75
C ALA A 199 1.75 15.52 16.06
N ASN A 200 0.67 16.29 16.19
CA ASN A 200 0.33 17.02 17.41
C ASN A 200 -0.20 16.11 18.55
N LEU A 201 -0.56 14.87 18.24
CA LEU A 201 -0.98 13.87 19.22
C LEU A 201 0.19 13.00 19.74
N VAL A 202 1.35 13.02 19.09
CA VAL A 202 2.56 12.32 19.56
C VAL A 202 3.22 13.18 20.64
N PRO A 203 3.31 12.73 21.90
CA PRO A 203 4.02 13.47 22.95
C PRO A 203 5.51 13.58 22.61
N LEU A 204 6.09 14.77 22.85
CA LEU A 204 7.53 15.05 22.73
C LEU A 204 8.40 14.08 23.54
#